data_AF-A0A7U3YMF4-F1
#
_entry.id   AF-A0A7U3YMF4-F1
#
_cell.length_a   1.000
_cell.length_b   1.000
_cell.length_c   1.000
_cell.angle_alpha   90.00
_cell.angle_beta   90.00
_cell.angle_gamma   90.00
#
_symmetry.space_group_name_H-M   'P 1'
#
loop_
_entity.id
_entity.type
_entity.pdbx_description
1 polymer ?
#
loop_
_entity_poly.entity_id
_entity_poly.type
_entity_poly.pdbx_seq_one_letter_code
_entity_poly.pdbx_strand_id
1 'polypeptide(L)'
;MNIGIAGVGGIGSNVAVNLVRSGVEALTIVDFDRVEPSNLNRQFYFADQIGRYKVDALRENLQRIRPELRVETTVERIDAANCLTLFADCDLIVEGFDRQADKKMLLEAFGTERIVVSACGIAGSDLGSIRIRRIGNCHIVGDFTTDCSEAPLFAHKVLTVANHMSAIILSQPGVLHET
;
A
#
# COMPACT_ATOMS: atom_id res chain seq x y z
N MET A 1 -9.99 13.34 -2.59
CA MET A 1 -9.45 12.80 -1.32
C MET A 1 -7.95 12.63 -1.42
N ASN A 2 -7.23 12.69 -0.29
CA ASN A 2 -5.82 12.33 -0.18
C ASN A 2 -5.67 10.96 0.50
N ILE A 3 -4.91 10.06 -0.12
CA ILE A 3 -4.75 8.68 0.35
C ILE A 3 -3.33 8.48 0.87
N GLY A 4 -3.21 8.09 2.13
CA GLY A 4 -1.94 7.74 2.76
C GLY A 4 -1.54 6.30 2.46
N ILE A 5 -0.28 6.07 2.09
CA ILE A 5 0.29 4.74 1.88
C ILE A 5 1.51 4.57 2.78
N ALA A 6 1.35 3.72 3.79
CA ALA A 6 2.35 3.37 4.78
C ALA A 6 3.08 2.09 4.34
N GLY A 7 4.28 2.27 3.77
CA GLY A 7 5.05 1.19 3.17
C GLY A 7 4.66 0.93 1.71
N VAL A 8 5.65 0.93 0.82
CA VAL A 8 5.50 0.73 -0.63
C VAL A 8 6.31 -0.46 -1.14
N GLY A 9 6.26 -1.56 -0.39
CA GLY A 9 6.70 -2.87 -0.87
C GLY A 9 5.77 -3.46 -1.93
N GLY A 10 5.59 -4.79 -1.91
CA GLY A 10 4.74 -5.50 -2.89
C GLY A 10 3.29 -5.05 -2.89
N ILE A 11 2.72 -4.76 -1.72
CA ILE A 11 1.33 -4.30 -1.62
C ILE A 11 1.22 -2.82 -1.94
N GLY A 12 1.90 -1.96 -1.19
CA GLY A 12 1.72 -0.51 -1.31
C GLY A 12 2.07 0.05 -2.69
N SER A 13 3.15 -0.42 -3.33
CA SER A 13 3.52 0.06 -4.67
C SER A 13 2.47 -0.28 -5.74
N ASN A 14 1.91 -1.50 -5.71
CA ASN A 14 0.89 -1.91 -6.66
C ASN A 14 -0.48 -1.27 -6.36
N VAL A 15 -0.83 -1.06 -5.08
CA VAL A 15 -2.02 -0.27 -4.72
C VAL A 15 -1.87 1.15 -5.27
N ALA A 16 -0.74 1.81 -5.08
CA ALA A 16 -0.51 3.16 -5.59
C ALA A 16 -0.71 3.23 -7.13
N VAL A 17 -0.18 2.27 -7.87
CA VAL A 17 -0.35 2.18 -9.34
C VAL A 17 -1.81 2.04 -9.72
N ASN A 18 -2.53 1.13 -9.07
CA ASN A 18 -3.94 0.92 -9.34
C ASN A 18 -4.76 2.18 -9.08
N LEU A 19 -4.52 2.86 -7.97
CA LEU A 19 -5.21 4.09 -7.60
C LEU A 19 -4.96 5.20 -8.64
N VAL A 20 -3.70 5.46 -8.98
CA VAL A 20 -3.36 6.50 -9.97
C VAL A 20 -3.94 6.18 -11.35
N ARG A 21 -3.87 4.93 -11.79
CA ARG A 21 -4.48 4.50 -13.07
C ARG A 21 -6.00 4.56 -13.08
N SER A 22 -6.62 4.59 -11.90
CA SER A 22 -8.08 4.67 -11.75
C SER A 22 -8.58 6.10 -11.55
N GLY A 23 -7.69 7.10 -11.55
CA GLY A 23 -8.06 8.52 -11.45
C GLY A 23 -7.89 9.15 -10.07
N VAL A 24 -7.23 8.47 -9.11
CA VAL A 24 -6.85 9.11 -7.85
C VAL A 24 -5.79 10.18 -8.10
N GLU A 25 -6.02 11.36 -7.52
CA GLU A 25 -5.24 12.56 -7.83
C GLU A 25 -4.21 12.96 -6.77
N ALA A 26 -4.34 12.47 -5.54
CA ALA A 26 -3.51 12.86 -4.42
C ALA A 26 -3.10 11.64 -3.55
N LEU A 27 -1.79 11.46 -3.38
CA LEU A 27 -1.20 10.43 -2.54
C LEU A 27 -0.19 11.03 -1.56
N THR A 28 -0.14 10.47 -0.35
CA THR A 28 0.94 10.68 0.62
C THR A 28 1.63 9.35 0.85
N ILE A 29 2.91 9.23 0.54
CA ILE A 29 3.64 7.95 0.53
C ILE A 29 4.81 8.01 1.52
N VAL A 30 4.86 7.08 2.45
CA VAL A 30 5.95 7.03 3.43
C VAL A 30 6.56 5.63 3.48
N ASP A 31 7.87 5.56 3.24
CA ASP A 31 8.68 4.34 3.30
C ASP A 31 10.16 4.75 3.41
N PHE A 32 10.97 3.99 4.15
CA PHE A 32 12.39 4.30 4.39
C PHE A 32 13.36 3.42 3.58
N ASP A 33 12.85 2.37 2.93
CA ASP A 33 13.67 1.39 2.23
C ASP A 33 14.18 1.91 0.89
N ARG A 34 15.18 1.21 0.37
CA ARG A 34 15.69 1.37 -0.99
C ARG A 34 15.21 0.22 -1.87
N VAL A 35 15.18 0.46 -3.18
CA VAL A 35 14.89 -0.57 -4.18
C VAL A 35 16.04 -1.59 -4.22
N GLU A 36 15.70 -2.86 -4.06
CA GLU A 36 16.65 -3.97 -4.17
C GLU A 36 16.36 -4.85 -5.39
N PRO A 37 17.36 -5.60 -5.92
CA PRO A 37 17.12 -6.57 -6.98
C PRO A 37 16.00 -7.59 -6.66
N SER A 38 15.90 -7.99 -5.39
CA SER A 38 14.89 -8.92 -4.85
C SER A 38 13.46 -8.37 -4.91
N ASN A 39 13.28 -7.07 -5.15
CA ASN A 39 11.99 -6.39 -5.17
C ASN A 39 11.35 -6.42 -6.57
N LEU A 40 12.17 -6.49 -7.63
CA LEU A 40 11.73 -6.34 -9.02
C LEU A 40 10.76 -7.42 -9.49
N ASN A 41 10.69 -8.55 -8.81
CA ASN A 41 9.80 -9.65 -9.17
C ASN A 41 8.32 -9.38 -8.86
N ARG A 42 7.98 -8.39 -8.01
CA ARG A 42 6.61 -8.18 -7.52
C ARG A 42 6.25 -6.74 -7.12
N GLN A 43 7.24 -5.85 -7.02
CA GLN A 43 7.04 -4.45 -6.64
C GLN A 43 7.13 -3.58 -7.90
N PHE A 44 6.48 -2.40 -7.90
CA PHE A 44 6.45 -1.53 -9.07
C PHE A 44 7.72 -0.67 -9.22
N TYR A 45 8.86 -1.34 -9.43
CA TYR A 45 10.18 -0.75 -9.60
C TYR A 45 10.91 -1.36 -10.80
N PHE A 46 11.88 -0.62 -11.34
CA PHE A 46 12.65 -1.02 -12.50
C PHE A 46 14.14 -1.19 -12.18
N ALA A 47 14.86 -1.92 -13.03
CA ALA A 47 16.25 -2.31 -12.77
C ALA A 47 17.21 -1.09 -12.67
N ASP A 48 16.93 -0.02 -13.41
CA ASP A 48 17.66 1.25 -13.36
C ASP A 48 17.38 2.05 -12.07
N GLN A 49 16.43 1.61 -11.25
CA GLN A 49 16.06 2.27 -9.99
C GLN A 49 16.69 1.61 -8.75
N ILE A 50 17.43 0.51 -8.91
CA ILE A 50 18.10 -0.19 -7.79
C ILE A 50 18.98 0.80 -7.01
N GLY A 51 18.87 0.76 -5.68
CA GLY A 51 19.59 1.62 -4.75
C GLY A 51 18.94 2.97 -4.47
N ARG A 52 17.92 3.38 -5.23
CA ARG A 52 17.14 4.61 -4.94
C ARG A 52 16.16 4.35 -3.79
N TYR A 53 15.76 5.40 -3.07
CA TYR A 53 14.66 5.28 -2.13
C TYR A 53 13.38 4.85 -2.85
N LYS A 54 12.66 3.90 -2.26
CA LYS A 54 11.42 3.35 -2.83
C LYS A 54 10.38 4.42 -3.10
N VAL A 55 10.27 5.40 -2.21
CA VAL A 55 9.30 6.50 -2.38
C VAL A 55 9.64 7.41 -3.56
N ASP A 56 10.92 7.70 -3.80
CA ASP A 56 11.36 8.54 -4.92
C ASP A 56 11.20 7.82 -6.26
N ALA A 57 11.59 6.54 -6.31
CA ALA A 57 11.41 5.71 -7.49
C ALA A 57 9.92 5.55 -7.82
N LEU A 58 9.07 5.33 -6.81
CA LEU A 58 7.64 5.18 -7.02
C LEU A 58 6.99 6.50 -7.44
N ARG A 59 7.35 7.65 -6.83
CA ARG A 59 6.88 8.97 -7.27
C ARG A 59 7.11 9.14 -8.77
N GLU A 60 8.34 8.91 -9.23
CA GLU A 60 8.68 9.04 -10.65
C GLU A 60 7.84 8.11 -11.51
N ASN A 61 7.70 6.84 -11.10
CA ASN A 61 6.91 5.85 -11.83
C ASN A 61 5.43 6.25 -11.93
N LEU A 62 4.85 6.81 -10.87
CA LEU A 62 3.46 7.25 -10.85
C LEU A 62 3.26 8.54 -11.66
N GLN A 63 4.20 9.48 -11.63
CA GLN A 63 4.13 10.70 -12.44
C GLN A 63 4.30 10.44 -13.94
N ARG A 64 4.98 9.35 -14.32
CA ARG A 64 4.95 8.85 -15.72
C ARG A 64 3.57 8.36 -16.15
N ILE A 65 2.74 7.90 -15.20
CA ILE A 65 1.33 7.51 -15.47
C ILE A 65 0.45 8.76 -15.54
N ARG A 66 0.62 9.69 -14.58
CA ARG A 66 -0.16 10.93 -14.49
C ARG A 66 0.75 12.10 -14.08
N PRO A 67 1.19 12.96 -15.02
CA PRO A 67 2.10 14.06 -14.72
C PRO A 67 1.56 15.06 -13.69
N GLU A 68 0.25 15.24 -13.61
CA GLU A 68 -0.43 16.17 -12.70
C GLU A 68 -0.73 15.55 -11.32
N LEU A 69 -0.27 14.32 -11.05
CA LEU A 69 -0.46 13.66 -9.76
C LEU A 69 0.20 14.47 -8.64
N ARG A 70 -0.57 14.80 -7.60
CA ARG A 70 -0.03 15.36 -6.35
C ARG A 70 0.46 14.21 -5.48
N VAL A 71 1.78 14.03 -5.39
CA VAL A 71 2.40 12.94 -4.63
C VAL A 71 3.46 13.46 -3.67
N GLU A 72 3.07 13.51 -2.40
CA GLU A 72 3.97 13.81 -1.31
C GLU A 72 4.67 12.53 -0.87
N THR A 73 5.99 12.60 -0.65
CA THR A 73 6.73 11.45 -0.15
C THR A 73 7.64 11.81 0.99
N THR A 74 7.76 10.89 1.95
CA THR A 74 8.68 11.02 3.07
C THR A 74 9.53 9.76 3.18
N VAL A 75 10.86 9.94 3.26
CA VAL A 75 11.81 8.87 3.53
C VAL A 75 11.97 8.75 5.04
N GLU A 76 11.07 8.01 5.69
CA GLU A 76 11.07 7.89 7.14
C GLU A 76 10.50 6.55 7.60
N ARG A 77 11.05 6.01 8.69
CA ARG A 77 10.50 4.83 9.34
C ARG A 77 9.28 5.25 10.15
N ILE A 78 8.14 4.66 9.84
CA ILE A 78 6.89 4.96 10.55
C ILE A 78 6.86 4.22 11.88
N ASP A 79 6.48 4.92 12.93
CA ASP A 79 6.29 4.40 14.28
C ASP A 79 5.11 5.09 14.99
N ALA A 80 4.87 4.73 16.25
CA ALA A 80 3.76 5.29 17.03
C ALA A 80 3.92 6.79 17.33
N ALA A 81 5.12 7.34 17.29
CA ALA A 81 5.38 8.75 17.59
C ALA A 81 5.16 9.66 16.38
N ASN A 82 5.37 9.16 15.16
CA ASN A 82 5.27 9.97 13.94
C ASN A 82 4.05 9.66 13.05
N CYS A 83 3.43 8.47 13.16
CA CYS A 83 2.40 8.05 12.19
C CYS A 83 1.23 9.02 12.08
N LEU A 84 0.71 9.53 13.20
CA LEU A 84 -0.41 10.47 13.22
C LEU A 84 -0.08 11.78 12.49
N THR A 85 1.14 12.28 12.66
CA THR A 85 1.61 13.52 12.00
C THR A 85 1.84 13.29 10.51
N LEU A 86 2.46 12.17 10.15
CA LEU A 86 2.79 11.82 8.76
C LEU A 86 1.55 11.68 7.88
N PHE A 87 0.42 11.26 8.46
CA PHE A 87 -0.83 11.02 7.74
C PHE A 87 -1.99 11.89 8.23
N ALA A 88 -1.70 13.04 8.86
CA ALA A 88 -2.72 13.92 9.44
C ALA A 88 -3.78 14.33 8.40
N ASP A 89 -3.33 14.71 7.21
CA ASP A 89 -4.15 15.19 6.09
C ASP A 89 -4.62 14.07 5.13
N CYS A 90 -4.58 12.81 5.58
CA CYS A 90 -5.07 11.66 4.80
C CYS A 90 -6.49 11.27 5.23
N ASP A 91 -7.36 11.04 4.25
CA ASP A 91 -8.74 10.61 4.44
C ASP A 91 -8.84 9.09 4.68
N LEU A 92 -7.94 8.33 4.06
CA LEU A 92 -7.86 6.88 4.11
C LEU A 92 -6.38 6.45 4.17
N ILE A 93 -6.12 5.35 4.88
CA ILE A 93 -4.77 4.79 5.03
C ILE A 93 -4.68 3.40 4.37
N VAL A 94 -3.64 3.19 3.59
CA VAL A 94 -3.20 1.90 3.07
C VAL A 94 -2.02 1.41 3.88
N GLU A 95 -2.12 0.22 4.44
CA GLU A 95 -1.07 -0.44 5.20
C GLU A 95 -0.34 -1.46 4.32
N GLY A 96 0.97 -1.28 4.17
CA GLY A 96 1.86 -2.09 3.32
C GLY A 96 3.13 -2.58 4.01
N PHE A 97 3.14 -2.69 5.34
CA PHE A 97 4.25 -3.19 6.15
C PHE A 97 4.40 -4.71 6.10
N ASP A 98 5.59 -5.19 6.40
CA ASP A 98 5.86 -6.64 6.51
C ASP A 98 5.68 -7.16 7.95
N ARG A 99 5.91 -6.33 8.96
CA ARG A 99 5.92 -6.75 10.37
C ARG A 99 4.56 -6.60 11.03
N GLN A 100 4.05 -7.68 11.62
CA GLN A 100 2.74 -7.70 12.29
C GLN A 100 2.58 -6.63 13.39
N ALA A 101 3.65 -6.31 14.12
CA ALA A 101 3.63 -5.26 15.15
C ALA A 101 3.35 -3.87 14.55
N ASP A 102 3.96 -3.57 13.40
CA ASP A 102 3.81 -2.27 12.73
C ASP A 102 2.42 -2.16 12.08
N LYS A 103 1.90 -3.29 11.55
CA LYS A 103 0.50 -3.39 11.08
C LYS A 103 -0.47 -3.03 12.21
N LYS A 104 -0.32 -3.69 13.36
CA LYS A 104 -1.18 -3.49 14.52
C LYS A 104 -1.15 -2.03 14.98
N MET A 105 0.04 -1.44 15.07
CA MET A 105 0.21 -0.03 15.44
C MET A 105 -0.60 0.91 14.52
N LEU A 106 -0.50 0.73 13.20
CA LEU A 106 -1.21 1.58 12.25
C LEU A 106 -2.74 1.40 12.33
N LEU A 107 -3.20 0.16 12.50
CA LEU A 107 -4.63 -0.14 12.68
C LEU A 107 -5.18 0.47 13.97
N GLU A 108 -4.42 0.45 15.07
CA GLU A 108 -4.82 1.08 16.33
C GLU A 108 -4.82 2.61 16.25
N ALA A 109 -3.85 3.20 15.54
CA ALA A 109 -3.73 4.66 15.39
C ALA A 109 -4.87 5.27 14.55
N PHE A 110 -5.35 4.57 13.53
CA PHE A 110 -6.29 5.14 12.55
C PHE A 110 -7.64 4.43 12.46
N GLY A 111 -7.73 3.16 12.84
CA GLY A 111 -8.89 2.29 12.57
C GLY A 111 -10.18 2.64 13.31
N THR A 112 -10.14 3.57 14.26
CA THR A 112 -11.32 4.10 14.96
C THR A 112 -11.97 5.27 14.22
N GLU A 113 -11.18 6.07 13.49
CA GLU A 113 -11.63 7.34 12.89
C GLU A 113 -11.60 7.31 11.36
N ARG A 114 -10.68 6.56 10.78
CA ARG A 114 -10.44 6.51 9.34
C ARG A 114 -10.55 5.09 8.82
N ILE A 115 -10.79 4.98 7.52
CA ILE A 115 -10.71 3.69 6.84
C ILE A 115 -9.24 3.30 6.73
N VAL A 116 -8.94 2.06 7.12
CA VAL A 116 -7.62 1.47 6.98
C VAL A 116 -7.74 0.21 6.13
N VAL A 117 -7.01 0.13 5.03
CA VAL A 117 -6.98 -1.04 4.15
C VAL A 117 -5.63 -1.72 4.28
N SER A 118 -5.62 -2.99 4.70
CA SER A 118 -4.43 -3.75 5.09
C SER A 118 -4.39 -5.11 4.40
N ALA A 119 -3.21 -5.75 4.40
CA ALA A 119 -3.01 -7.10 3.88
C ALA A 119 -2.51 -8.07 4.94
N CYS A 120 -3.01 -9.32 4.91
CA CYS A 120 -2.56 -10.41 5.77
C CYS A 120 -2.59 -11.75 5.02
N GLY A 121 -1.45 -12.44 4.96
CA GLY A 121 -1.34 -13.72 4.26
C GLY A 121 -1.25 -13.56 2.74
N ILE A 122 -0.11 -13.05 2.27
CA ILE A 122 0.15 -12.73 0.85
C ILE A 122 1.14 -13.69 0.19
N ALA A 123 1.64 -14.67 0.93
CA ALA A 123 2.68 -15.60 0.49
C ALA A 123 2.10 -16.86 -0.18
N GLY A 124 2.91 -17.56 -0.95
CA GLY A 124 2.48 -18.72 -1.73
C GLY A 124 1.72 -18.35 -3.01
N SER A 125 1.16 -19.37 -3.67
CA SER A 125 0.58 -19.24 -5.01
C SER A 125 -0.94 -19.30 -5.04
N ASP A 126 -1.59 -19.75 -3.96
CA ASP A 126 -3.04 -19.93 -3.91
C ASP A 126 -3.77 -18.58 -3.90
N LEU A 127 -4.69 -18.42 -4.85
CA LEU A 127 -5.59 -17.27 -4.95
C LEU A 127 -6.99 -17.59 -4.41
N GLY A 128 -7.40 -18.86 -4.40
CA GLY A 128 -8.77 -19.27 -4.07
C GLY A 128 -9.13 -19.00 -2.61
N SER A 129 -8.14 -18.98 -1.72
CA SER A 129 -8.34 -18.65 -0.31
C SER A 129 -8.35 -17.14 -0.02
N ILE A 130 -8.07 -16.26 -0.97
CA ILE A 130 -8.06 -14.82 -0.72
C ILE A 130 -9.47 -14.35 -0.37
N ARG A 131 -9.58 -13.62 0.74
CA ARG A 131 -10.84 -13.11 1.26
C ARG A 131 -10.66 -11.75 1.91
N ILE A 132 -11.77 -11.07 2.14
CA ILE A 132 -11.83 -9.77 2.80
C ILE A 132 -12.46 -9.96 4.17
N ARG A 133 -11.81 -9.44 5.21
CA ARG A 133 -12.38 -9.32 6.56
C ARG A 133 -12.51 -7.85 6.92
N ARG A 134 -13.61 -7.49 7.57
CA ARG A 134 -13.85 -6.13 8.07
C ARG A 134 -13.95 -6.15 9.58
N ILE A 135 -13.24 -5.24 10.24
CA ILE A 135 -13.27 -5.01 11.69
C ILE A 135 -13.39 -3.50 11.91
N GLY A 136 -14.59 -3.01 12.24
CA GLY A 136 -14.84 -1.57 12.30
C GLY A 136 -14.56 -0.89 10.94
N ASN A 137 -13.65 0.08 10.94
CA ASN A 137 -13.21 0.78 9.73
C ASN A 137 -11.99 0.12 9.05
N CYS A 138 -11.47 -0.98 9.62
CA CYS A 138 -10.35 -1.72 9.05
C CYS A 138 -10.85 -2.79 8.08
N HIS A 139 -10.31 -2.79 6.87
CA HIS A 139 -10.52 -3.81 5.85
C HIS A 139 -9.21 -4.55 5.63
N ILE A 140 -9.20 -5.86 5.85
CA ILE A 140 -8.01 -6.69 5.72
C ILE A 140 -8.23 -7.68 4.59
N VAL A 141 -7.28 -7.76 3.66
CA VAL A 141 -7.34 -8.62 2.48
C VAL A 141 -6.21 -9.65 2.54
N GLY A 142 -6.53 -10.90 2.20
CA GLY A 142 -5.52 -11.93 1.94
C GLY A 142 -5.99 -13.30 2.39
N ASP A 143 -5.05 -14.21 2.60
CA ASP A 143 -5.36 -15.57 2.99
C ASP A 143 -5.27 -15.84 4.50
N PHE A 144 -4.84 -14.87 5.32
CA PHE A 144 -4.73 -14.97 6.79
C PHE A 144 -4.08 -16.25 7.35
N THR A 145 -3.33 -17.01 6.55
CA THR A 145 -2.74 -18.30 6.94
C THR A 145 -1.28 -18.41 6.54
N THR A 146 -0.89 -17.80 5.42
CA THR A 146 0.49 -17.90 4.92
C THR A 146 1.40 -16.83 5.51
N ASP A 147 2.65 -17.21 5.74
CA ASP A 147 3.72 -16.28 6.14
C ASP A 147 4.86 -16.29 5.12
N CYS A 148 5.54 -15.16 4.95
CA CYS A 148 6.65 -15.05 3.99
C CYS A 148 7.91 -15.83 4.42
N SER A 149 7.98 -16.28 5.68
CA SER A 149 9.01 -17.21 6.15
C SER A 149 8.74 -18.66 5.71
N GLU A 150 7.49 -18.99 5.35
CA GLU A 150 7.05 -20.34 5.01
C GLU A 150 6.86 -20.54 3.49
N ALA A 151 6.51 -19.46 2.77
CA ALA A 151 6.26 -19.52 1.34
C ALA A 151 6.78 -18.27 0.59
N PRO A 152 7.17 -18.41 -0.70
CA PRO A 152 7.67 -17.30 -1.48
C PRO A 152 6.55 -16.30 -1.83
N LEU A 153 6.95 -15.05 -2.09
CA LEU A 153 6.04 -13.99 -2.56
C LEU A 153 5.98 -14.00 -4.09
N PHE A 154 4.92 -14.59 -4.64
CA PHE A 154 4.68 -14.57 -6.08
C PHE A 154 3.89 -13.33 -6.51
N ALA A 155 4.28 -12.76 -7.66
CA ALA A 155 3.70 -11.53 -8.20
C ALA A 155 2.18 -11.61 -8.32
N HIS A 156 1.64 -12.67 -8.94
CA HIS A 156 0.20 -12.80 -9.19
C HIS A 156 -0.61 -12.74 -7.90
N LYS A 157 -0.18 -13.41 -6.83
CA LYS A 157 -0.88 -13.36 -5.54
C LYS A 157 -0.80 -11.99 -4.89
N VAL A 158 0.39 -11.41 -4.82
CA VAL A 158 0.61 -10.07 -4.24
C VAL A 158 -0.23 -9.03 -4.98
N LEU A 159 -0.23 -9.07 -6.31
CA LEU A 159 -1.03 -8.17 -7.14
C LEU A 159 -2.54 -8.43 -6.98
N THR A 160 -3.00 -9.67 -6.88
CA THR A 160 -4.43 -9.96 -6.62
C THR A 160 -4.88 -9.38 -5.28
N VAL A 161 -4.08 -9.51 -4.22
CA VAL A 161 -4.38 -8.88 -2.92
C VAL A 161 -4.41 -7.35 -3.06
N ALA A 162 -3.40 -6.75 -3.70
CA ALA A 162 -3.35 -5.31 -3.94
C ALA A 162 -4.55 -4.82 -4.77
N ASN A 163 -5.03 -5.60 -5.75
CA ASN A 163 -6.20 -5.29 -6.56
C ASN A 163 -7.48 -5.28 -5.72
N HIS A 164 -7.67 -6.27 -4.84
CA HIS A 164 -8.80 -6.29 -3.90
C HIS A 164 -8.75 -5.12 -2.92
N MET A 165 -7.56 -4.77 -2.40
CA MET A 165 -7.39 -3.57 -1.57
C MET A 165 -7.76 -2.31 -2.34
N SER A 166 -7.31 -2.20 -3.60
CA SER A 166 -7.63 -1.06 -4.48
C SER A 166 -9.14 -0.96 -4.73
N ALA A 167 -9.83 -2.08 -4.96
CA ALA A 167 -11.28 -2.11 -5.14
C ALA A 167 -12.04 -1.59 -3.90
N ILE A 168 -11.56 -1.91 -2.69
CA ILE A 168 -12.13 -1.39 -1.45
C ILE A 168 -11.95 0.12 -1.38
N ILE A 169 -10.76 0.62 -1.71
CA ILE A 169 -10.44 2.05 -1.67
C ILE A 169 -11.28 2.82 -2.71
N LEU A 170 -11.32 2.35 -3.95
CA LEU A 170 -12.02 3.01 -5.06
C LEU A 170 -13.54 3.01 -4.90
N SER A 171 -14.09 2.11 -4.08
CA SER A 171 -15.52 2.11 -3.74
C SER A 171 -15.90 3.08 -2.62
N GLN A 172 -14.92 3.75 -1.99
CA GLN A 172 -15.23 4.74 -0.95
C GLN A 172 -15.77 6.04 -1.57
N PRO A 173 -16.83 6.62 -0.99
CA PRO A 173 -17.39 7.89 -1.47
C PRO A 173 -16.32 8.99 -1.52
N GLY A 174 -16.26 9.75 -2.61
CA GLY A 174 -15.34 10.89 -2.76
C GLY A 174 -13.89 10.56 -3.14
N VAL A 175 -13.55 9.27 -3.32
CA VAL A 175 -12.24 8.85 -3.83
C VAL A 175 -12.11 9.17 -5.32
N LEU A 176 -13.11 8.81 -6.11
CA LEU A 176 -13.20 9.20 -7.51
C LEU A 176 -14.13 10.40 -7.64
N HIS A 177 -13.69 11.42 -8.39
CA HIS A 177 -14.59 12.48 -8.82
C HIS A 177 -15.58 11.88 -9.82
N GLU A 178 -16.90 12.07 -9.60
CA GLU A 178 -17.90 11.68 -10.59
C GLU A 178 -17.53 12.36 -11.93
N THR A 179 -17.23 11.54 -12.93
CA THR A 179 -16.96 11.96 -14.31
C THR A 179 -18.21 12.47 -14.98
#